data_AF-A0A968Z9D9-F1
#
_entry.id   AF-A0A968Z9D9-F1
#
_cell.length_a   1.000
_cell.length_b   1.000
_cell.length_c   1.000
_cell.angle_alpha   90.00
_cell.angle_beta   90.00
_cell.angle_gamma   90.00
#
_symmetry.space_group_name_H-M   'P 1'
#
loop_
_entity.id
_entity.type
_entity.pdbx_description
1 polymer ?
#
loop_
_entity_poly.entity_id
_entity_poly.type
_entity_poly.pdbx_seq_one_letter_code
_entity_poly.pdbx_strand_id
1 'polypeptide(L)'
;MSCVNVDTDPNETGAATAALAEFDPGKSIIPFPNNLLLDRATGKVAIPAQCGESPLGQALREGVLNALDGFGTFKSAMRVTFTEPVDVTTLEANVKMYRRATGTTPADPNEEKNRPVPLVFIPGKTVRFSADCSSNATVDSVTIVPRIALTGRSTYSVAVFSGVKATSGATFEPSSTWGLVRQSANPVTIEDGQIVSERTALNPGVEADRATLLGLDLLWKAHANPIASSPGHHWPAARGDHPCVGVQHPDHDGTARPDDRGHPGGEPAQGAGQRRRHAGGHRRGTVGAHMQGVLTAFGAPADLCTTLNCAGNVSAVLNGTVTAPNYQTPSGNVGFPTGGPIPSVWSSPLTPTKISDAALTVRMFVPAGTRPATGWPTIVFGHGLGGGKEFSYFVATQLAAQGFATAAIDFVASSSRAVRISDKGACAGTPSPLALPQCFAPILSTNVAATRDNLRQSVLDVQTLVQSLKACTVAAPCGGLAVDSAKIGYMGISLGGIIGATVVASDPTIKASVLNVPAPAWSTSWRTRTPWRSAAPPSTA
;
A
#
# COMPACT_ATOMS: atom_id res chain seq x y z
N MET A 1 20.62 -54.72 12.14
CA MET A 1 20.17 -53.66 11.21
C MET A 1 21.18 -52.55 11.33
N SER A 2 22.10 -52.44 10.38
CA SER A 2 23.12 -51.38 10.39
C SER A 2 22.46 -50.06 10.02
N CYS A 3 22.69 -49.03 10.83
CA CYS A 3 22.35 -47.66 10.48
C CYS A 3 22.94 -47.35 9.09
N VAL A 4 22.12 -46.79 8.21
CA VAL A 4 22.60 -46.27 6.93
C VAL A 4 23.58 -45.15 7.27
N ASN A 5 24.86 -45.37 6.98
CA ASN A 5 25.87 -44.34 7.05
C ASN A 5 25.56 -43.36 5.92
N VAL A 6 25.15 -42.14 6.25
CA VAL A 6 25.05 -41.05 5.28
C VAL A 6 26.47 -40.55 5.11
N ASP A 7 27.18 -41.07 4.12
CA ASP A 7 28.47 -40.51 3.71
C ASP A 7 28.22 -39.07 3.22
N THR A 8 28.64 -38.09 4.01
CA THR A 8 28.72 -36.70 3.57
C THR A 8 29.78 -36.62 2.47
N ASP A 9 29.38 -36.27 1.25
CA ASP A 9 30.29 -35.98 0.14
C ASP A 9 31.27 -34.86 0.59
N PRO A 10 32.58 -34.98 0.35
CA PRO A 10 33.56 -33.92 0.63
C PRO A 10 33.16 -32.53 0.09
N ASN A 11 32.30 -32.46 -0.92
CA ASN A 11 31.77 -31.23 -1.49
C ASN A 11 30.62 -30.59 -0.69
N GLU A 12 30.04 -31.23 0.32
CA GLU A 12 29.02 -30.62 1.21
C GLU A 12 29.59 -29.56 2.16
N THR A 13 30.93 -29.50 2.30
CA THR A 13 31.63 -28.42 3.03
C THR A 13 32.21 -27.34 2.11
N GLY A 14 32.09 -27.54 0.79
CA GLY A 14 32.40 -26.53 -0.20
C GLY A 14 31.23 -25.59 -0.39
N ALA A 15 31.42 -24.29 -0.19
CA ALA A 15 30.45 -23.25 -0.51
C ALA A 15 30.23 -23.16 -2.04
N ALA A 16 29.57 -24.15 -2.64
CA ALA A 16 28.83 -23.92 -3.86
C ALA A 16 27.63 -23.05 -3.47
N THR A 17 27.76 -21.73 -3.65
CA THR A 17 26.65 -20.79 -3.49
C THR A 17 25.61 -21.07 -4.56
N ALA A 18 24.77 -22.08 -4.35
CA ALA A 18 23.67 -22.36 -5.25
C ALA A 18 22.79 -21.11 -5.36
N ALA A 19 22.28 -20.83 -6.57
CA ALA A 19 21.26 -19.84 -6.76
C ALA A 19 19.99 -20.34 -6.04
N LEU A 20 19.51 -19.64 -5.02
CA LEU A 20 18.35 -20.04 -4.21
C LEU A 20 17.20 -19.05 -4.36
N ALA A 21 15.99 -19.59 -4.54
CA ALA A 21 14.76 -18.87 -4.26
C ALA A 21 14.52 -18.94 -2.74
N GLU A 22 14.51 -17.79 -2.07
CA GLU A 22 14.67 -17.76 -0.62
C GLU A 22 13.33 -17.89 0.12
N PHE A 23 13.31 -18.79 1.10
CA PHE A 23 12.24 -18.97 2.06
C PHE A 23 12.81 -19.60 3.34
N ASP A 24 12.92 -18.83 4.41
CA ASP A 24 13.35 -19.25 5.74
C ASP A 24 12.63 -18.39 6.80
N PRO A 25 11.43 -18.81 7.24
CA PRO A 25 10.67 -18.10 8.26
C PRO A 25 11.43 -17.93 9.59
N GLY A 26 12.31 -18.87 9.95
CA GLY A 26 13.11 -18.79 11.17
C GLY A 26 14.09 -17.61 11.17
N LYS A 27 14.53 -17.19 9.98
CA LYS A 27 15.34 -15.97 9.76
C LYS A 27 14.53 -14.77 9.31
N SER A 28 13.20 -14.81 9.41
CA SER A 28 12.30 -13.78 8.88
C SER A 28 12.46 -13.53 7.37
N ILE A 29 12.91 -14.53 6.62
CA ILE A 29 13.04 -14.48 5.16
C ILE A 29 11.80 -15.15 4.58
N ILE A 30 10.76 -14.36 4.34
CA ILE A 30 9.55 -14.85 3.70
C ILE A 30 9.16 -13.91 2.56
N PRO A 31 8.59 -14.45 1.48
CA PRO A 31 7.91 -13.60 0.52
C PRO A 31 6.80 -12.80 1.20
N PHE A 32 6.62 -11.54 0.82
CA PHE A 32 5.60 -10.68 1.41
C PHE A 32 4.62 -10.21 0.33
N PRO A 33 3.29 -10.20 0.56
CA PRO A 33 2.57 -10.68 1.75
C PRO A 33 2.59 -12.21 1.92
N ASN A 34 2.31 -12.70 3.14
CA ASN A 34 2.30 -14.12 3.49
C ASN A 34 1.32 -14.45 4.63
N ASN A 35 0.68 -15.62 4.57
CA ASN A 35 -0.16 -16.18 5.62
C ASN A 35 0.57 -16.41 6.95
N LEU A 36 1.90 -16.56 6.91
CA LEU A 36 2.70 -16.65 8.12
C LEU A 36 2.65 -15.38 8.98
N LEU A 37 2.25 -14.25 8.38
CA LEU A 37 2.02 -12.99 9.08
C LEU A 37 0.54 -12.81 9.46
N LEU A 38 -0.22 -13.89 9.60
CA LEU A 38 -1.56 -13.86 10.19
C LEU A 38 -1.53 -14.52 11.55
N ASP A 39 -2.08 -13.82 12.54
CA ASP A 39 -2.41 -14.40 13.82
C ASP A 39 -3.58 -15.37 13.64
N ARG A 40 -3.34 -16.65 13.94
CA ARG A 40 -4.33 -17.73 13.79
C ARG A 40 -5.48 -17.62 14.79
N ALA A 41 -5.26 -17.03 15.96
CA ALA A 41 -6.27 -16.86 16.97
C ALA A 41 -7.24 -15.73 16.63
N THR A 42 -6.72 -14.62 16.09
CA THR A 42 -7.52 -13.44 15.78
C THR A 42 -7.96 -13.36 14.31
N GLY A 43 -7.30 -14.11 13.42
CA GLY A 43 -7.49 -14.03 11.96
C GLY A 43 -6.94 -12.73 11.36
N LYS A 44 -6.17 -11.94 12.12
CA LYS A 44 -5.66 -10.64 11.70
C LYS A 44 -4.21 -10.69 11.26
N VAL A 45 -3.83 -9.72 10.46
CA VAL A 45 -2.44 -9.46 10.09
C VAL A 45 -1.61 -9.17 11.35
N ALA A 46 -0.41 -9.72 11.41
CA ALA A 46 0.51 -9.66 12.55
C ALA A 46 1.92 -9.38 12.03
N ILE A 47 2.13 -8.20 11.44
CA ILE A 47 3.45 -7.76 10.97
C ILE A 47 4.31 -7.43 12.20
N PRO A 48 5.53 -8.00 12.32
CA PRO A 48 6.47 -7.69 13.39
C PRO A 48 7.11 -6.31 13.21
N ALA A 49 7.59 -5.73 14.32
CA ALA A 49 8.37 -4.50 14.30
C ALA A 49 9.57 -4.61 13.35
N GLN A 50 9.83 -3.54 12.60
CA GLN A 50 10.95 -3.48 11.66
C GLN A 50 12.18 -2.82 12.31
N CYS A 51 13.37 -3.16 11.83
CA CYS A 51 14.60 -2.52 12.29
C CYS A 51 14.56 -1.00 12.06
N GLY A 52 14.83 -0.21 13.10
CA GLY A 52 14.78 1.25 13.03
C GLY A 52 13.37 1.82 12.85
N GLU A 53 12.32 1.06 13.20
CA GLU A 53 10.93 1.53 13.13
C GLU A 53 10.73 2.80 13.97
N SER A 54 10.21 3.85 13.33
CA SER A 54 9.85 5.09 14.03
C SER A 54 8.55 4.91 14.82
N PRO A 55 8.27 5.75 15.84
CA PRO A 55 7.00 5.71 16.57
C PRO A 55 5.77 5.80 15.66
N LEU A 56 5.87 6.53 14.54
CA LEU A 56 4.82 6.60 13.53
C LEU A 56 4.69 5.29 12.73
N GLY A 57 5.82 4.67 12.38
CA GLY A 57 5.86 3.35 11.73
C GLY A 57 5.19 2.30 12.62
N GLN A 58 5.49 2.30 13.91
CA GLN A 58 4.86 1.44 14.91
C GLN A 58 3.34 1.67 14.96
N ALA A 59 2.90 2.93 15.10
CA ALA A 59 1.47 3.24 15.16
C ALA A 59 0.71 2.83 13.89
N LEU A 60 1.33 2.98 12.71
CA LEU A 60 0.76 2.51 11.45
C LEU A 60 0.66 0.98 11.41
N ARG A 61 1.73 0.29 11.81
CA ARG A 61 1.78 -1.18 11.83
C ARG A 61 0.73 -1.74 12.78
N GLU A 62 0.68 -1.27 14.01
CA GLU A 62 -0.19 -1.81 15.05
C GLU A 62 -1.65 -1.33 14.90
N GLY A 63 -1.85 -0.04 14.62
CA GLY A 63 -3.18 0.55 14.58
C GLY A 63 -3.93 0.37 13.26
N VAL A 64 -3.22 0.11 12.16
CA VAL A 64 -3.83 -0.01 10.83
C VAL A 64 -3.54 -1.37 10.21
N LEU A 65 -2.28 -1.71 9.99
CA LEU A 65 -1.93 -2.90 9.21
C LEU A 65 -2.30 -4.19 9.97
N ASN A 66 -2.00 -4.26 11.25
CA ASN A 66 -2.32 -5.42 12.10
C ASN A 66 -3.79 -5.47 12.54
N ALA A 67 -4.58 -4.46 12.16
CA ALA A 67 -6.03 -4.48 12.37
C ALA A 67 -6.78 -5.15 11.21
N LEU A 68 -6.12 -5.43 10.08
CA LEU A 68 -6.70 -6.03 8.87
C LEU A 68 -6.82 -7.55 9.01
N ASP A 69 -7.82 -8.16 8.36
CA ASP A 69 -8.01 -9.62 8.29
C ASP A 69 -7.39 -10.27 7.04
N GLY A 70 -6.58 -9.50 6.30
CA GLY A 70 -5.90 -9.93 5.10
C GLY A 70 -5.12 -8.80 4.42
N PHE A 71 -4.50 -9.13 3.29
CA PHE A 71 -3.72 -8.21 2.49
C PHE A 71 -4.62 -7.60 1.39
N GLY A 72 -4.27 -6.44 0.81
CA GLY A 72 -5.17 -5.72 -0.11
C GLY A 72 -5.57 -6.53 -1.36
N THR A 73 -6.55 -6.06 -2.14
CA THR A 73 -7.04 -6.71 -3.38
C THR A 73 -6.55 -6.07 -4.67
N PHE A 74 -6.06 -4.83 -4.63
CA PHE A 74 -5.69 -4.05 -5.81
C PHE A 74 -4.18 -3.86 -5.91
N LYS A 75 -3.57 -4.41 -6.97
CA LYS A 75 -2.12 -4.36 -7.22
C LYS A 75 -1.28 -4.75 -6.00
N SER A 76 -1.71 -5.82 -5.32
CA SER A 76 -0.99 -6.38 -4.16
C SER A 76 0.35 -6.90 -4.63
N ALA A 77 1.35 -6.03 -4.56
CA ALA A 77 2.71 -6.34 -4.96
C ALA A 77 3.26 -7.39 -4.00
N MET A 78 3.60 -8.56 -4.54
CA MET A 78 4.22 -9.64 -3.80
C MET A 78 5.70 -9.68 -4.10
N ARG A 79 6.53 -9.71 -3.08
CA ARG A 79 7.98 -9.71 -3.23
C ARG A 79 8.56 -11.04 -2.79
N VAL A 80 9.39 -11.63 -3.64
CA VAL A 80 10.21 -12.81 -3.36
C VAL A 80 11.69 -12.39 -3.47
N THR A 81 12.57 -12.90 -2.62
CA THR A 81 14.01 -12.64 -2.69
C THR A 81 14.78 -13.84 -3.22
N PHE A 82 15.91 -13.57 -3.85
CA PHE A 82 16.78 -14.52 -4.51
C PHE A 82 18.24 -14.22 -4.14
N THR A 83 19.10 -15.24 -4.11
CA THR A 83 20.53 -15.06 -3.80
C THR A 83 21.33 -14.46 -4.96
N GLU A 84 20.75 -14.42 -6.16
CA GLU A 84 21.36 -13.86 -7.38
C GLU A 84 20.33 -13.03 -8.18
N PRO A 85 20.78 -12.16 -9.09
CA PRO A 85 19.89 -11.47 -10.02
C PRO A 85 19.12 -12.43 -10.92
N VAL A 86 17.82 -12.20 -11.08
CA VAL A 86 16.91 -13.09 -11.82
C VAL A 86 16.80 -12.71 -13.29
N ASP A 87 16.87 -13.71 -14.18
CA ASP A 87 16.50 -13.56 -15.58
C ASP A 87 14.97 -13.48 -15.72
N VAL A 88 14.48 -12.27 -15.93
CA VAL A 88 13.04 -11.97 -16.01
C VAL A 88 12.33 -12.69 -17.15
N THR A 89 13.04 -13.10 -18.19
CA THR A 89 12.43 -13.82 -19.34
C THR A 89 11.94 -15.22 -18.94
N THR A 90 12.49 -15.78 -17.87
CA THR A 90 12.10 -17.09 -17.35
C THR A 90 10.89 -17.05 -16.41
N LEU A 91 10.47 -15.86 -15.97
CA LEU A 91 9.44 -15.72 -14.92
C LEU A 91 8.02 -16.01 -15.41
N GLU A 92 7.68 -15.64 -16.64
CA GLU A 92 6.31 -15.79 -17.15
C GLU A 92 5.90 -17.27 -17.29
N ALA A 93 6.85 -18.13 -17.69
CA ALA A 93 6.65 -19.56 -17.75
C ALA A 93 6.59 -20.21 -16.36
N ASN A 94 7.42 -19.72 -15.42
CA ASN A 94 7.74 -20.44 -14.18
C ASN A 94 7.22 -19.78 -12.90
N VAL A 95 6.43 -18.72 -12.98
CA VAL A 95 5.75 -18.13 -11.81
C VAL A 95 4.27 -18.02 -12.09
N LYS A 96 3.46 -18.64 -11.21
CA LYS A 96 1.99 -18.69 -11.37
C LYS A 96 1.31 -18.28 -10.08
N MET A 97 0.16 -17.63 -10.22
CA MET A 97 -0.72 -17.26 -9.13
C MET A 97 -2.09 -17.88 -9.33
N TYR A 98 -2.61 -18.56 -8.32
CA TYR A 98 -3.89 -19.25 -8.35
C TYR A 98 -4.78 -18.78 -7.21
N ARG A 99 -6.08 -18.60 -7.47
CA ARG A 99 -7.06 -18.48 -6.40
C ARG A 99 -7.29 -19.86 -5.78
N ARG A 100 -7.26 -19.94 -4.46
CA ARG A 100 -7.40 -21.18 -3.67
C ARG A 100 -8.75 -21.31 -3.01
N ALA A 101 -9.33 -20.21 -2.56
CA ALA A 101 -10.61 -20.18 -1.87
C ALA A 101 -11.24 -18.81 -1.96
N THR A 102 -12.55 -18.74 -1.78
CA THR A 102 -13.30 -17.52 -1.47
C THR A 102 -14.05 -17.77 -0.16
N GLY A 103 -13.72 -17.00 0.88
CA GLY A 103 -14.08 -17.28 2.26
C GLY A 103 -13.54 -18.65 2.69
N THR A 104 -14.41 -19.48 3.22
CA THR A 104 -14.12 -20.87 3.57
C THR A 104 -14.34 -21.85 2.43
N THR A 105 -14.82 -21.38 1.26
CA THR A 105 -15.15 -22.24 0.12
C THR A 105 -13.92 -22.43 -0.77
N PRO A 106 -13.40 -23.65 -0.95
CA PRO A 106 -12.32 -23.92 -1.90
C PRO A 106 -12.70 -23.53 -3.33
N ALA A 107 -11.73 -23.04 -4.08
CA ALA A 107 -11.90 -22.70 -5.50
C ALA A 107 -11.83 -23.98 -6.35
N ASP A 108 -12.80 -24.19 -7.23
CA ASP A 108 -12.77 -25.29 -8.22
C ASP A 108 -11.77 -24.96 -9.34
N PRO A 109 -10.65 -25.69 -9.48
CA PRO A 109 -9.62 -25.37 -10.46
C PRO A 109 -10.08 -25.50 -11.91
N ASN A 110 -11.22 -26.14 -12.18
CA ASN A 110 -11.77 -26.28 -13.53
C ASN A 110 -12.55 -25.04 -13.98
N GLU A 111 -12.92 -24.14 -13.06
CA GLU A 111 -13.61 -22.91 -13.42
C GLU A 111 -12.64 -21.88 -14.04
N GLU A 112 -13.08 -21.20 -15.10
CA GLU A 112 -12.27 -20.23 -15.83
C GLU A 112 -11.73 -19.09 -14.95
N LYS A 113 -12.52 -18.65 -13.95
CA LYS A 113 -12.13 -17.63 -12.96
C LYS A 113 -11.01 -18.06 -12.01
N ASN A 114 -10.64 -19.35 -11.99
CA ASN A 114 -9.58 -19.92 -11.16
C ASN A 114 -8.31 -20.28 -11.95
N ARG A 115 -8.26 -19.96 -13.26
CA ARG A 115 -7.05 -20.03 -14.09
C ARG A 115 -5.95 -19.11 -13.54
N PRO A 116 -4.67 -19.33 -13.91
CA PRO A 116 -3.58 -18.49 -13.44
C PRO A 116 -3.87 -17.01 -13.66
N VAL A 117 -3.74 -16.22 -12.59
CA VAL A 117 -3.88 -14.77 -12.64
C VAL A 117 -2.74 -14.21 -13.50
N PRO A 118 -3.00 -13.32 -14.49
CA PRO A 118 -1.95 -12.72 -15.29
C PRO A 118 -1.07 -11.80 -14.44
N LEU A 119 0.26 -11.92 -14.58
CA LEU A 119 1.25 -11.26 -13.73
C LEU A 119 2.16 -10.29 -14.52
N VAL A 120 2.70 -9.31 -13.82
CA VAL A 120 3.85 -8.50 -14.21
C VAL A 120 4.97 -8.75 -13.21
N PHE A 121 6.19 -8.86 -13.71
CA PHE A 121 7.38 -9.05 -12.89
C PHE A 121 8.27 -7.82 -12.99
N ILE A 122 8.70 -7.31 -11.83
CA ILE A 122 9.59 -6.17 -11.72
C ILE A 122 10.82 -6.64 -10.95
N PRO A 123 11.98 -6.85 -11.61
CA PRO A 123 13.21 -7.16 -10.91
C PRO A 123 13.64 -5.94 -10.09
N GLY A 124 14.26 -6.17 -8.94
CA GLY A 124 14.74 -5.11 -8.09
C GLY A 124 15.59 -5.65 -6.97
N LYS A 125 15.98 -4.77 -6.06
CA LYS A 125 16.72 -5.13 -4.86
C LYS A 125 15.98 -4.66 -3.62
N THR A 126 16.19 -5.34 -2.50
CA THR A 126 15.67 -4.93 -1.20
C THR A 126 16.75 -4.96 -0.14
N VAL A 127 16.63 -4.08 0.85
CA VAL A 127 17.42 -4.17 2.08
C VAL A 127 16.87 -5.32 2.92
N ARG A 128 17.77 -6.15 3.44
CA ARG A 128 17.53 -7.18 4.45
C ARG A 128 18.35 -6.82 5.67
N PHE A 129 17.73 -6.81 6.84
CA PHE A 129 18.42 -6.62 8.10
C PHE A 129 18.75 -7.97 8.74
N SER A 130 19.83 -8.04 9.52
CA SER A 130 20.06 -9.16 10.44
C SER A 130 18.98 -9.19 11.52
N ALA A 131 18.75 -10.36 12.13
CA ALA A 131 17.69 -10.56 13.12
C ALA A 131 17.81 -9.64 14.36
N ASP A 132 19.04 -9.25 14.69
CA ASP A 132 19.39 -8.32 15.78
C ASP A 132 19.46 -6.84 15.32
N CYS A 133 19.14 -6.56 14.06
CA CYS A 133 19.23 -5.25 13.43
C CYS A 133 20.63 -4.60 13.44
N SER A 134 21.69 -5.36 13.72
CA SER A 134 23.07 -4.84 13.78
C SER A 134 23.70 -4.59 12.41
N SER A 135 23.18 -5.27 11.38
CA SER A 135 23.70 -5.18 10.01
C SER A 135 22.58 -5.22 8.98
N ASN A 136 22.88 -4.78 7.76
CA ASN A 136 22.00 -4.95 6.62
C ASN A 136 22.76 -5.32 5.35
N ALA A 137 22.05 -5.96 4.42
CA ALA A 137 22.53 -6.34 3.11
C ALA A 137 21.49 -5.97 2.05
N THR A 138 21.95 -5.62 0.86
CA THR A 138 21.07 -5.45 -0.31
C THR A 138 21.00 -6.78 -1.05
N VAL A 139 19.80 -7.35 -1.18
CA VAL A 139 19.55 -8.66 -1.80
C VAL A 139 18.67 -8.53 -3.04
N ASP A 140 18.81 -9.45 -3.98
CA ASP A 140 18.02 -9.48 -5.20
C ASP A 140 16.57 -9.92 -4.91
N SER A 141 15.63 -9.35 -5.67
CA SER A 141 14.21 -9.58 -5.47
C SER A 141 13.42 -9.43 -6.76
N VAL A 142 12.27 -10.10 -6.81
CA VAL A 142 11.26 -9.92 -7.84
C VAL A 142 9.98 -9.48 -7.19
N THR A 143 9.44 -8.37 -7.67
CA THR A 143 8.09 -7.92 -7.33
C THR A 143 7.11 -8.42 -8.39
N ILE A 144 6.14 -9.20 -7.93
CA ILE A 144 5.08 -9.85 -8.70
C ILE A 144 3.81 -9.02 -8.50
N VAL A 145 3.24 -8.51 -9.59
CA VAL A 145 2.04 -7.66 -9.54
C VAL A 145 0.94 -8.29 -10.39
N PRO A 146 -0.24 -8.58 -9.83
CA PRO A 146 -1.40 -9.00 -10.61
C PRO A 146 -1.82 -7.92 -11.61
N ARG A 147 -2.07 -8.30 -12.87
CA ARG A 147 -2.59 -7.38 -13.92
C ARG A 147 -4.07 -7.08 -13.75
N ILE A 148 -4.77 -7.86 -12.95
CA ILE A 148 -6.19 -7.72 -12.64
C ILE A 148 -6.37 -7.53 -11.14
N ALA A 149 -7.46 -6.88 -10.74
CA ALA A 149 -7.84 -6.84 -9.33
C ALA A 149 -8.16 -8.25 -8.85
N LEU A 150 -7.68 -8.58 -7.65
CA LEU A 150 -7.97 -9.85 -7.02
C LEU A 150 -9.38 -9.82 -6.41
N THR A 151 -10.05 -10.97 -6.42
CA THR A 151 -11.33 -11.14 -5.71
C THR A 151 -11.11 -10.99 -4.21
N GLY A 152 -11.83 -10.09 -3.55
CA GLY A 152 -11.78 -9.93 -2.09
C GLY A 152 -12.26 -11.17 -1.34
N ARG A 153 -11.90 -11.24 -0.05
CA ARG A 153 -12.17 -12.40 0.83
C ARG A 153 -11.74 -13.70 0.19
N SER A 154 -10.63 -13.73 -0.53
CA SER A 154 -10.16 -14.92 -1.22
C SER A 154 -8.72 -15.21 -0.85
N THR A 155 -8.35 -16.48 -0.78
CA THR A 155 -6.96 -16.87 -0.57
C THR A 155 -6.31 -17.14 -1.91
N TYR A 156 -5.13 -16.60 -2.15
CA TYR A 156 -4.33 -16.89 -3.34
C TYR A 156 -3.06 -17.61 -2.96
N SER A 157 -2.55 -18.43 -3.89
CA SER A 157 -1.21 -18.99 -3.84
C SER A 157 -0.38 -18.47 -4.99
N VAL A 158 0.83 -18.02 -4.71
CA VAL A 158 1.87 -17.79 -5.72
C VAL A 158 2.91 -18.88 -5.58
N ALA A 159 3.30 -19.47 -6.70
CA ALA A 159 4.42 -20.39 -6.71
C ALA A 159 5.45 -19.99 -7.75
N VAL A 160 6.69 -20.14 -7.33
CA VAL A 160 7.89 -20.06 -8.15
C VAL A 160 8.29 -21.50 -8.44
N PHE A 161 8.33 -21.89 -9.71
CA PHE A 161 8.64 -23.25 -10.16
C PHE A 161 10.11 -23.42 -10.49
N SER A 162 10.54 -24.69 -10.57
CA SER A 162 11.79 -25.05 -11.26
C SER A 162 11.83 -24.44 -12.65
N GLY A 163 13.01 -23.96 -13.06
CA GLY A 163 13.22 -23.33 -14.36
C GLY A 163 13.31 -21.80 -14.34
N VAL A 164 13.06 -21.14 -13.20
CA VAL A 164 13.51 -19.75 -13.02
C VAL A 164 15.03 -19.74 -13.00
N LYS A 165 15.64 -18.86 -13.80
CA LYS A 165 17.09 -18.77 -13.93
C LYS A 165 17.65 -17.46 -13.39
N ALA A 166 18.87 -17.52 -12.89
CA ALA A 166 19.69 -16.36 -12.65
C ALA A 166 20.23 -15.79 -13.97
N THR A 167 20.61 -14.52 -13.98
CA THR A 167 21.28 -13.91 -15.15
C THR A 167 22.63 -14.56 -15.47
N SER A 168 23.22 -15.27 -14.51
CA SER A 168 24.40 -16.13 -14.67
C SER A 168 24.11 -17.41 -15.47
N GLY A 169 22.83 -17.76 -15.67
CA GLY A 169 22.37 -18.99 -16.31
C GLY A 169 22.09 -20.14 -15.34
N ALA A 170 22.43 -19.99 -14.04
CA ALA A 170 22.12 -20.96 -13.01
C ALA A 170 20.60 -21.11 -12.81
N THR A 171 20.14 -22.32 -12.50
CA THR A 171 18.72 -22.53 -12.14
C THR A 171 18.56 -22.28 -10.65
N PHE A 172 17.51 -21.54 -10.26
CA PHE A 172 17.22 -21.32 -8.85
C PHE A 172 16.63 -22.58 -8.21
N GLU A 173 17.29 -23.05 -7.17
CA GLU A 173 16.87 -24.16 -6.33
C GLU A 173 16.02 -23.68 -5.14
N PRO A 174 15.19 -24.56 -4.55
CA PRO A 174 14.50 -24.24 -3.30
C PRO A 174 15.48 -24.01 -2.15
N SER A 175 15.12 -23.13 -1.22
CA SER A 175 15.79 -23.10 0.09
C SER A 175 15.67 -24.46 0.81
N SER A 176 16.59 -24.77 1.70
CA SER A 176 16.57 -26.01 2.50
C SER A 176 15.27 -26.17 3.29
N THR A 177 14.77 -25.09 3.90
CA THR A 177 13.49 -25.06 4.60
C THR A 177 12.33 -25.41 3.67
N TRP A 178 12.26 -24.80 2.48
CA TRP A 178 11.20 -25.13 1.53
C TRP A 178 11.34 -26.55 0.97
N GLY A 179 12.57 -27.02 0.78
CA GLY A 179 12.87 -28.40 0.40
C GLY A 179 12.28 -29.44 1.35
N LEU A 180 12.24 -29.15 2.66
CA LEU A 180 11.57 -29.96 3.66
C LEU A 180 10.05 -29.79 3.67
N VAL A 181 9.57 -28.53 3.60
CA VAL A 181 8.13 -28.22 3.65
C VAL A 181 7.36 -28.76 2.43
N ARG A 182 8.00 -28.84 1.26
CA ARG A 182 7.36 -29.31 0.02
C ARG A 182 7.26 -30.83 -0.11
N GLN A 183 7.79 -31.59 0.85
CA GLN A 183 7.78 -33.06 0.80
C GLN A 183 6.34 -33.59 0.83
N SER A 184 6.10 -34.70 0.13
CA SER A 184 4.78 -35.33 0.05
C SER A 184 4.32 -35.91 1.40
N ALA A 185 5.27 -36.32 2.24
CA ALA A 185 5.03 -36.75 3.61
C ALA A 185 5.52 -35.69 4.60
N ASN A 186 4.85 -35.58 5.74
CA ASN A 186 5.26 -34.67 6.80
C ASN A 186 6.68 -35.01 7.28
N PRO A 187 7.66 -34.09 7.18
CA PRO A 187 9.03 -34.34 7.64
C PRO A 187 9.11 -34.46 9.17
N VAL A 188 8.16 -33.86 9.91
CA VAL A 188 8.10 -33.90 11.37
C VAL A 188 6.64 -33.98 11.80
N THR A 189 6.24 -35.04 12.50
CA THR A 189 4.86 -35.18 12.98
C THR A 189 4.81 -34.89 14.47
N ILE A 190 3.94 -33.96 14.85
CA ILE A 190 3.67 -33.61 16.25
C ILE A 190 2.23 -33.94 16.60
N GLU A 191 2.07 -34.67 17.70
CA GLU A 191 0.79 -35.02 18.33
C GLU A 191 0.88 -34.64 19.81
N ASP A 192 -0.12 -33.94 20.33
CA ASP A 192 -0.19 -33.48 21.73
C ASP A 192 1.08 -32.76 22.25
N GLY A 193 1.76 -32.03 21.36
CA GLY A 193 2.98 -31.29 21.68
C GLY A 193 4.25 -32.15 21.78
N GLN A 194 4.16 -33.44 21.45
CA GLN A 194 5.28 -34.37 21.38
C GLN A 194 5.63 -34.71 19.93
N ILE A 195 6.93 -34.82 19.66
CA ILE A 195 7.44 -35.24 18.34
C ILE A 195 7.27 -36.76 18.25
N VAL A 196 6.36 -37.20 17.37
CA VAL A 196 6.03 -38.62 17.15
C VAL A 196 6.84 -39.21 16.00
N SER A 197 7.22 -38.39 15.02
CA SER A 197 8.14 -38.78 13.96
C SER A 197 9.03 -37.63 13.53
N GLU A 198 10.29 -37.91 13.25
CA GLU A 198 11.30 -36.94 12.81
C GLU A 198 12.04 -37.59 11.63
N ARG A 199 12.14 -36.86 10.50
CA ARG A 199 12.79 -37.33 9.26
C ARG A 199 13.77 -36.30 8.68
N THR A 200 14.32 -35.46 9.55
CA THR A 200 15.27 -34.41 9.19
C THR A 200 16.63 -34.73 9.84
N ALA A 201 17.58 -33.81 9.76
CA ALA A 201 18.88 -33.95 10.41
C ALA A 201 18.90 -33.36 11.83
N LEU A 202 17.77 -32.84 12.33
CA LEU A 202 17.65 -32.13 13.61
C LEU A 202 17.46 -33.10 14.78
N ASN A 203 17.95 -32.74 15.97
CA ASN A 203 17.88 -33.58 17.15
C ASN A 203 16.76 -33.14 18.12
N PRO A 204 15.69 -33.92 18.32
CA PRO A 204 14.60 -33.60 19.26
C PRO A 204 15.03 -33.36 20.71
N GLY A 205 16.17 -33.91 21.13
CA GLY A 205 16.73 -33.74 22.48
C GLY A 205 17.42 -32.39 22.71
N VAL A 206 17.60 -31.58 21.68
CA VAL A 206 18.18 -30.23 21.76
C VAL A 206 17.05 -29.20 21.66
N GLU A 207 16.97 -28.28 22.63
CA GLU A 207 15.85 -27.33 22.71
C GLU A 207 15.72 -26.42 21.47
N ALA A 208 16.86 -25.97 20.91
CA ALA A 208 16.88 -25.15 19.69
C ALA A 208 16.35 -25.91 18.46
N ASP A 209 16.70 -27.20 18.34
CA ASP A 209 16.23 -28.07 17.28
C ASP A 209 14.75 -28.40 17.46
N ARG A 210 14.31 -28.62 18.71
CA ARG A 210 12.91 -28.85 19.05
C ARG A 210 12.01 -27.71 18.59
N ALA A 211 12.40 -26.46 18.83
CA ALA A 211 11.65 -25.29 18.34
C ALA A 211 11.56 -25.28 16.80
N THR A 212 12.64 -25.64 16.12
CA THR A 212 12.70 -25.73 14.65
C THR A 212 11.80 -26.85 14.11
N LEU A 213 11.83 -28.02 14.75
CA LEU A 213 10.99 -29.18 14.44
C LEU A 213 9.49 -28.86 14.60
N LEU A 214 9.11 -28.13 15.66
CA LEU A 214 7.76 -27.60 15.84
C LEU A 214 7.35 -26.66 14.69
N GLY A 215 8.25 -25.76 14.30
CA GLY A 215 8.04 -24.86 13.16
C GLY A 215 7.83 -25.61 11.84
N LEU A 216 8.61 -26.66 11.59
CA LEU A 216 8.53 -27.47 10.37
C LEU A 216 7.20 -28.24 10.27
N ASP A 217 6.70 -28.84 11.35
CA ASP A 217 5.38 -29.50 11.36
C ASP A 217 4.26 -28.49 11.06
N LEU A 218 4.29 -27.31 11.69
CA LEU A 218 3.30 -26.25 11.46
C LEU A 218 3.34 -25.72 10.03
N LEU A 219 4.54 -25.49 9.48
CA LEU A 219 4.74 -25.07 8.11
C LEU A 219 4.24 -26.13 7.13
N TRP A 220 4.65 -27.40 7.31
CA TRP A 220 4.18 -28.49 6.47
C TRP A 220 2.66 -28.60 6.51
N LYS A 221 2.03 -28.64 7.69
CA LYS A 221 0.55 -28.68 7.81
C LYS A 221 -0.14 -27.49 7.15
N ALA A 222 0.44 -26.29 7.24
CA ALA A 222 -0.09 -25.10 6.57
C ALA A 222 -0.04 -25.22 5.03
N HIS A 223 0.95 -25.92 4.49
CA HIS A 223 1.16 -26.12 3.06
C HIS A 223 0.60 -27.45 2.51
N ALA A 224 0.35 -28.45 3.36
CA ALA A 224 -0.10 -29.80 2.99
C ALA A 224 -1.63 -29.96 2.87
N ASN A 225 -2.43 -29.21 3.63
CA ASN A 225 -3.90 -29.19 3.43
C ASN A 225 -4.33 -28.70 2.02
N PRO A 226 -3.59 -27.78 1.38
CA PRO A 226 -3.68 -27.49 -0.06
C PRO A 226 -3.24 -28.62 -1.02
N ILE A 227 -2.59 -29.67 -0.54
CA ILE A 227 -2.00 -30.78 -1.32
C ILE A 227 -2.80 -32.09 -1.17
N ALA A 228 -3.58 -32.27 -0.10
CA ALA A 228 -4.15 -33.58 0.27
C ALA A 228 -5.69 -33.75 0.21
N SER A 229 -6.49 -32.72 -0.04
CA SER A 229 -7.97 -32.82 0.07
C SER A 229 -8.74 -32.60 -1.25
N SER A 230 -8.50 -33.47 -2.24
CA SER A 230 -9.49 -33.93 -3.23
C SER A 230 -8.84 -34.93 -4.19
N PRO A 231 -9.47 -36.07 -4.51
CA PRO A 231 -8.95 -36.98 -5.54
C PRO A 231 -8.98 -36.22 -6.88
N GLY A 232 -7.81 -35.74 -7.32
CA GLY A 232 -7.63 -34.95 -8.54
C GLY A 232 -7.08 -33.53 -8.37
N HIS A 233 -6.69 -33.08 -7.17
CA HIS A 233 -6.07 -31.76 -6.97
C HIS A 233 -4.56 -31.84 -6.74
N HIS A 234 -3.87 -32.30 -7.77
CA HIS A 234 -2.48 -31.91 -7.94
C HIS A 234 -2.47 -30.44 -8.35
N TRP A 235 -1.60 -29.63 -7.74
CA TRP A 235 -0.89 -28.61 -8.49
C TRP A 235 -0.65 -29.16 -9.89
N PRO A 236 -1.17 -28.59 -11.00
CA PRO A 236 -1.33 -29.34 -12.25
C PRO A 236 -0.01 -30.06 -12.54
N ALA A 237 -0.03 -31.39 -12.36
CA ALA A 237 1.11 -32.28 -12.54
C ALA A 237 1.35 -32.47 -14.04
N ALA A 238 1.27 -31.37 -14.79
CA ALA A 238 1.66 -31.29 -16.16
C ALA A 238 3.14 -30.86 -16.14
N ARG A 239 4.00 -31.88 -16.03
CA ARG A 239 5.47 -31.86 -15.89
C ARG A 239 5.92 -31.87 -14.43
N GLY A 240 6.97 -32.63 -14.12
CA GLY A 240 7.49 -32.89 -12.76
C GLY A 240 8.11 -31.68 -12.04
N ASP A 241 7.47 -30.51 -12.15
CA ASP A 241 7.97 -29.24 -11.66
C ASP A 241 7.37 -28.94 -10.27
N HIS A 242 8.08 -29.38 -9.23
CA HIS A 242 7.79 -28.99 -7.86
C HIS A 242 8.21 -27.54 -7.62
N PRO A 243 7.40 -26.71 -6.94
CA PRO A 243 7.75 -25.32 -6.71
C PRO A 243 9.03 -25.17 -5.88
N CYS A 244 9.87 -24.21 -6.26
CA CYS A 244 11.04 -23.74 -5.52
C CYS A 244 10.65 -22.89 -4.31
N VAL A 245 9.52 -22.16 -4.38
CA VAL A 245 8.88 -21.45 -3.25
C VAL A 245 7.37 -21.36 -3.49
N GLY A 246 6.56 -21.53 -2.44
CA GLY A 246 5.10 -21.35 -2.46
C GLY A 246 4.62 -20.39 -1.37
N VAL A 247 3.81 -19.42 -1.75
CA VAL A 247 3.31 -18.34 -0.88
C VAL A 247 1.80 -18.39 -0.89
N GLN A 248 1.16 -18.24 0.27
CA GLN A 248 -0.28 -18.03 0.37
C GLN A 248 -0.56 -16.69 1.04
N HIS A 249 -1.61 -15.98 0.61
CA HIS A 249 -2.12 -14.76 1.25
C HIS A 249 -3.65 -14.69 1.11
N PRO A 250 -4.43 -14.38 2.17
CA PRO A 250 -5.80 -13.95 2.01
C PRO A 250 -5.83 -12.50 1.58
N ASP A 251 -6.80 -12.21 0.74
CA ASP A 251 -7.19 -10.86 0.41
C ASP A 251 -8.35 -10.44 1.29
N HIS A 252 -8.22 -9.26 1.90
CA HIS A 252 -9.32 -8.61 2.58
C HIS A 252 -10.23 -7.94 1.53
N ASP A 253 -11.53 -8.16 1.63
CA ASP A 253 -12.49 -7.36 0.86
C ASP A 253 -12.69 -6.00 1.54
N GLY A 254 -12.77 -4.96 0.72
CA GLY A 254 -13.11 -3.60 1.12
C GLY A 254 -14.49 -3.44 1.76
N THR A 255 -15.25 -4.53 1.89
CA THR A 255 -16.67 -4.53 2.28
C THR A 255 -17.08 -5.70 3.18
N ALA A 256 -16.55 -5.78 4.41
CA ALA A 256 -17.21 -6.61 5.44
C ALA A 256 -18.51 -5.94 5.94
N ARG A 257 -19.68 -6.51 5.62
CA ARG A 257 -20.93 -6.26 6.36
C ARG A 257 -20.87 -6.97 7.72
N PRO A 258 -21.30 -6.36 8.84
CA PRO A 258 -21.35 -7.05 10.14
C PRO A 258 -22.55 -8.00 10.25
N ASP A 259 -22.27 -9.25 10.62
CA ASP A 259 -23.09 -10.31 11.25
C ASP A 259 -24.51 -10.62 10.70
N ASP A 260 -24.62 -11.75 9.98
CA ASP A 260 -25.80 -12.62 10.02
C ASP A 260 -25.73 -13.46 11.30
N ARG A 261 -26.46 -13.07 12.35
CA ARG A 261 -26.84 -13.99 13.44
C ARG A 261 -28.27 -14.43 13.23
N GLY A 262 -28.44 -15.75 13.16
CA GLY A 262 -29.69 -16.40 12.83
C GLY A 262 -30.84 -16.09 13.78
N HIS A 263 -32.02 -16.00 13.19
CA HIS A 263 -33.28 -16.41 13.80
C HIS A 263 -34.05 -17.30 12.80
N PRO A 264 -34.76 -18.33 13.27
CA PRO A 264 -35.36 -19.35 12.42
C PRO A 264 -36.77 -18.97 11.95
N GLY A 265 -37.14 -19.43 10.75
CA GLY A 265 -38.53 -19.66 10.34
C GLY A 265 -39.30 -18.45 9.78
N GLY A 266 -39.55 -18.49 8.46
CA GLY A 266 -40.54 -17.63 7.78
C GLY A 266 -40.40 -17.70 6.27
N GLU A 267 -41.34 -18.38 5.60
CA GLU A 267 -41.45 -18.53 4.14
C GLU A 267 -41.50 -17.20 3.35
N PRO A 268 -41.22 -17.23 2.03
CA PRO A 268 -41.05 -16.02 1.22
C PRO A 268 -42.42 -15.44 0.82
N ALA A 269 -42.77 -14.27 1.37
CA ALA A 269 -43.88 -13.49 0.85
C ALA A 269 -43.47 -12.79 -0.47
N GLN A 270 -44.00 -13.30 -1.58
CA GLN A 270 -44.09 -12.57 -2.84
C GLN A 270 -44.91 -11.30 -2.62
N GLY A 271 -44.32 -10.14 -2.93
CA GLY A 271 -44.98 -8.84 -2.86
C GLY A 271 -44.44 -7.92 -3.93
N ALA A 272 -45.07 -7.97 -5.11
CA ALA A 272 -44.94 -6.93 -6.12
C ALA A 272 -45.39 -5.58 -5.52
N GLY A 273 -44.56 -4.54 -5.61
CA GLY A 273 -44.89 -3.25 -5.01
C GLY A 273 -43.95 -2.11 -5.38
N GLN A 274 -44.21 -1.50 -6.54
CA GLN A 274 -43.90 -0.11 -6.90
C GLN A 274 -42.47 0.42 -6.71
N ARG A 275 -41.74 0.48 -7.83
CA ARG A 275 -40.68 1.49 -8.05
C ARG A 275 -41.30 2.88 -7.99
N ARG A 276 -41.26 3.54 -6.83
CA ARG A 276 -41.43 5.00 -6.76
C ARG A 276 -40.18 5.65 -7.35
N ARG A 277 -40.28 6.05 -8.62
CA ARG A 277 -39.39 7.06 -9.20
C ARG A 277 -39.60 8.36 -8.41
N HIS A 278 -38.70 8.66 -7.47
CA HIS A 278 -38.55 10.03 -7.02
C HIS A 278 -37.86 10.82 -8.13
N ALA A 279 -38.69 11.43 -8.98
CA ALA A 279 -38.32 12.58 -9.79
C ALA A 279 -38.10 13.78 -8.84
N GLY A 280 -36.96 13.79 -8.16
CA GLY A 280 -36.41 14.98 -7.52
C GLY A 280 -35.54 15.69 -8.55
N GLY A 281 -36.01 16.81 -9.08
CA GLY A 281 -35.32 17.56 -10.12
C GLY A 281 -33.86 17.83 -9.76
N HIS A 282 -32.94 17.25 -10.54
CA HIS A 282 -31.58 17.72 -10.61
C HIS A 282 -31.62 19.15 -11.16
N ARG A 283 -31.69 20.15 -10.28
CA ARG A 283 -31.04 21.41 -10.58
C ARG A 283 -29.58 21.06 -10.81
N ARG A 284 -29.14 21.14 -12.06
CA ARG A 284 -27.73 21.29 -12.43
C ARG A 284 -27.23 22.56 -11.74
N GLY A 285 -26.91 22.45 -10.46
CA GLY A 285 -26.14 23.46 -9.76
C GLY A 285 -24.79 23.51 -10.45
N THR A 286 -24.50 24.65 -11.05
CA THR A 286 -23.20 25.00 -11.60
C THR A 286 -22.12 24.80 -10.53
N VAL A 287 -21.46 23.63 -10.53
CA VAL A 287 -20.21 23.39 -9.78
C VAL A 287 -19.09 24.33 -10.28
N GLY A 288 -19.27 25.00 -11.41
CA GLY A 288 -18.29 25.87 -12.05
C GLY A 288 -18.11 27.28 -11.48
N ALA A 289 -18.87 27.73 -10.47
CA ALA A 289 -18.83 29.14 -10.02
C ALA A 289 -17.98 29.42 -8.75
N HIS A 290 -17.46 28.41 -8.05
CA HIS A 290 -16.73 28.61 -6.77
C HIS A 290 -15.25 28.16 -6.78
N MET A 291 -14.71 27.75 -7.92
CA MET A 291 -13.29 27.35 -8.06
C MET A 291 -12.55 28.26 -9.05
N GLN A 292 -12.46 29.55 -8.74
CA GLN A 292 -11.57 30.48 -9.45
C GLN A 292 -10.39 30.84 -8.54
N GLY A 293 -9.41 29.95 -8.48
CA GLY A 293 -8.12 30.27 -7.86
C GLY A 293 -7.25 31.00 -8.88
N VAL A 294 -6.86 32.24 -8.59
CA VAL A 294 -5.82 32.92 -9.37
C VAL A 294 -4.49 32.27 -9.00
N LEU A 295 -3.90 31.49 -9.90
CA LEU A 295 -2.55 30.98 -9.71
C LEU A 295 -1.54 32.09 -10.03
N THR A 296 -1.00 32.73 -9.01
CA THR A 296 0.14 33.65 -9.17
C THR A 296 1.43 32.87 -9.06
N ALA A 297 2.35 33.01 -10.00
CA ALA A 297 3.64 32.33 -9.97
C ALA A 297 4.80 33.32 -10.07
N PHE A 298 5.82 33.05 -9.25
CA PHE A 298 7.06 33.81 -9.13
C PHE A 298 8.24 32.86 -9.31
N GLY A 299 9.34 33.34 -9.90
CA GLY A 299 10.55 32.52 -10.07
C GLY A 299 11.12 32.06 -8.73
N ALA A 300 11.50 30.78 -8.62
CA ALA A 300 12.30 30.30 -7.50
C ALA A 300 13.74 30.85 -7.60
N PRO A 301 14.49 30.95 -6.49
CA PRO A 301 15.90 31.35 -6.55
C PRO A 301 16.71 30.39 -7.44
N ALA A 302 17.68 30.95 -8.17
CA ALA A 302 18.45 30.28 -9.22
C ALA A 302 19.33 29.11 -8.71
N ASP A 303 19.48 28.94 -7.40
CA ASP A 303 20.30 27.93 -6.73
C ASP A 303 19.60 26.57 -6.54
N LEU A 304 18.26 26.55 -6.53
CA LEU A 304 17.49 25.35 -6.23
C LEU A 304 17.73 24.21 -7.24
N CYS A 305 17.87 24.55 -8.52
CA CYS A 305 18.14 23.57 -9.59
C CYS A 305 19.52 22.94 -9.50
N THR A 306 20.50 23.68 -8.95
CA THR A 306 21.87 23.19 -8.72
C THR A 306 21.88 22.16 -7.60
N THR A 307 21.13 22.40 -6.52
CA THR A 307 21.00 21.46 -5.39
C THR A 307 20.19 20.21 -5.74
N LEU A 308 19.15 20.36 -6.58
CA LEU A 308 18.25 19.26 -6.95
C LEU A 308 18.71 18.44 -8.17
N ASN A 309 19.89 18.76 -8.72
CA ASN A 309 20.43 18.16 -9.93
C ASN A 309 19.38 18.09 -11.07
N CYS A 310 18.77 19.23 -11.39
CA CYS A 310 17.77 19.34 -12.45
C CYS A 310 18.30 19.06 -13.87
N ALA A 311 19.60 18.72 -14.00
CA ALA A 311 20.36 18.31 -15.17
C ALA A 311 19.61 18.44 -16.51
N GLY A 312 19.58 19.65 -17.06
CA GLY A 312 19.08 19.95 -18.40
C GLY A 312 17.59 19.68 -18.67
N ASN A 313 16.84 19.11 -17.72
CA ASN A 313 15.47 18.63 -17.93
C ASN A 313 14.41 19.60 -17.40
N VAL A 314 14.76 20.48 -16.46
CA VAL A 314 13.85 21.51 -15.91
C VAL A 314 14.39 22.88 -16.28
N SER A 315 13.58 23.70 -16.96
CA SER A 315 13.96 25.08 -17.33
C SER A 315 13.65 26.10 -16.25
N ALA A 316 12.64 25.83 -15.42
CA ALA A 316 12.25 26.72 -14.33
C ALA A 316 11.58 25.94 -13.19
N VAL A 317 11.87 26.38 -11.96
CA VAL A 317 11.08 26.05 -10.78
C VAL A 317 10.32 27.29 -10.37
N LEU A 318 9.00 27.15 -10.19
CA LEU A 318 8.12 28.26 -9.87
C LEU A 318 7.49 28.02 -8.50
N ASN A 319 7.36 29.09 -7.73
CA ASN A 319 6.53 29.13 -6.54
C ASN A 319 5.28 29.93 -6.86
N GLY A 320 4.15 29.51 -6.32
CA GLY A 320 2.93 30.26 -6.51
C GLY A 320 1.96 30.15 -5.35
N THR A 321 0.83 30.81 -5.50
CA THR A 321 -0.29 30.69 -4.59
C THR A 321 -1.57 30.43 -5.38
N VAL A 322 -2.42 29.56 -4.84
CA VAL A 322 -3.79 29.35 -5.32
C VAL A 322 -4.75 29.61 -4.17
N THR A 323 -5.77 30.42 -4.43
CA THR A 323 -6.84 30.66 -3.45
C THR A 323 -7.87 29.54 -3.52
N ALA A 324 -8.11 28.87 -2.40
CA ALA A 324 -9.05 27.76 -2.30
C ALA A 324 -10.08 27.98 -1.19
N PRO A 325 -11.34 27.55 -1.36
CA PRO A 325 -12.34 27.66 -0.31
C PRO A 325 -12.00 26.72 0.85
N ASN A 326 -12.01 27.25 2.06
CA ASN A 326 -11.78 26.49 3.29
C ASN A 326 -13.09 26.30 4.07
N TYR A 327 -13.40 25.05 4.37
CA TYR A 327 -14.60 24.63 5.10
C TYR A 327 -14.30 24.15 6.53
N GLN A 328 -13.01 24.12 6.91
CA GLN A 328 -12.58 23.63 8.21
C GLN A 328 -12.89 24.65 9.29
N THR A 329 -13.61 24.22 10.32
CA THR A 329 -13.81 25.06 11.51
C THR A 329 -12.50 25.18 12.29
N PRO A 330 -12.12 26.38 12.77
CA PRO A 330 -10.96 26.54 13.61
C PRO A 330 -11.24 25.92 14.99
N SER A 331 -10.41 24.97 15.43
CA SER A 331 -10.45 24.46 16.81
C SER A 331 -9.35 25.07 17.67
N GLY A 332 -9.61 25.18 18.97
CA GLY A 332 -8.66 25.72 19.94
C GLY A 332 -7.42 24.83 20.07
N ASN A 333 -6.24 25.46 20.13
CA ASN A 333 -4.97 24.79 20.39
C ASN A 333 -4.69 24.76 21.90
N VAL A 334 -5.46 23.93 22.61
CA VAL A 334 -5.52 23.95 24.09
C VAL A 334 -4.14 23.71 24.72
N GLY A 335 -3.30 22.89 24.09
CA GLY A 335 -1.94 22.60 24.56
C GLY A 335 -0.90 23.68 24.24
N PHE A 336 -1.18 24.55 23.27
CA PHE A 336 -0.29 25.63 22.85
C PHE A 336 -1.10 26.81 22.25
N PRO A 337 -1.73 27.65 23.09
CA PRO A 337 -2.69 28.67 22.63
C PRO A 337 -2.11 29.69 21.64
N THR A 338 -0.80 29.92 21.67
CA THR A 338 -0.08 30.81 20.75
C THR A 338 0.22 30.18 19.39
N GLY A 339 -0.01 28.87 19.22
CA GLY A 339 0.27 28.11 17.99
C GLY A 339 -0.74 28.30 16.86
N GLY A 340 -1.76 29.14 17.05
CA GLY A 340 -2.86 29.31 16.10
C GLY A 340 -3.85 28.14 16.11
N PRO A 341 -4.98 28.28 15.41
CA PRO A 341 -6.06 27.30 15.45
C PRO A 341 -5.71 26.02 14.68
N ILE A 342 -6.15 24.88 15.21
CA ILE A 342 -5.99 23.57 14.57
C ILE A 342 -7.17 23.33 13.61
N PRO A 343 -6.93 22.92 12.35
CA PRO A 343 -8.00 22.59 11.42
C PRO A 343 -8.86 21.45 11.96
N SER A 344 -10.18 21.63 11.93
CA SER A 344 -11.14 20.71 12.54
C SER A 344 -12.28 20.33 11.60
N VAL A 345 -13.32 19.74 12.20
CA VAL A 345 -14.53 19.28 11.52
C VAL A 345 -15.19 20.39 10.69
N TRP A 346 -15.87 19.99 9.63
CA TRP A 346 -16.76 20.88 8.90
C TRP A 346 -18.04 21.13 9.68
N SER A 347 -18.75 22.24 9.38
CA SER A 347 -20.06 22.54 10.00
C SER A 347 -21.10 21.44 9.72
N SER A 348 -21.00 20.78 8.57
CA SER A 348 -21.82 19.63 8.19
C SER A 348 -21.00 18.69 7.29
N PRO A 349 -21.08 17.36 7.49
CA PRO A 349 -20.37 16.38 6.67
C PRO A 349 -20.91 16.25 5.23
N LEU A 350 -22.10 16.81 4.94
CA LEU A 350 -22.76 16.74 3.63
C LEU A 350 -22.90 18.11 2.97
N THR A 351 -23.13 19.15 3.77
CA THR A 351 -23.43 20.51 3.31
C THR A 351 -22.58 21.52 4.10
N PRO A 352 -21.25 21.45 3.99
CA PRO A 352 -20.36 22.30 4.76
C PRO A 352 -20.53 23.77 4.35
N THR A 353 -20.46 24.65 5.34
CA THR A 353 -20.46 26.11 5.13
C THR A 353 -19.02 26.56 4.92
N LYS A 354 -18.77 27.34 3.87
CA LYS A 354 -17.45 27.94 3.65
C LYS A 354 -17.13 28.89 4.81
N ILE A 355 -15.97 28.70 5.43
CA ILE A 355 -15.48 29.49 6.56
C ILE A 355 -14.63 30.66 6.05
N SER A 356 -13.74 30.39 5.11
CA SER A 356 -12.83 31.39 4.56
C SER A 356 -12.32 31.00 3.18
N ASP A 357 -11.49 31.85 2.59
CA ASP A 357 -10.58 31.47 1.51
C ASP A 357 -9.17 31.29 2.09
N ALA A 358 -8.50 30.20 1.72
CA ALA A 358 -7.13 29.90 2.09
C ALA A 358 -6.20 30.12 0.89
N ALA A 359 -5.10 30.84 1.11
CA ALA A 359 -4.02 30.93 0.14
C ALA A 359 -3.11 29.70 0.31
N LEU A 360 -3.17 28.78 -0.65
CA LEU A 360 -2.34 27.58 -0.67
C LEU A 360 -1.07 27.83 -1.46
N THR A 361 0.08 27.49 -0.91
CA THR A 361 1.35 27.60 -1.64
C THR A 361 1.48 26.45 -2.63
N VAL A 362 1.92 26.77 -3.84
CA VAL A 362 2.09 25.84 -4.96
C VAL A 362 3.56 25.80 -5.36
N ARG A 363 4.07 24.60 -5.62
CA ARG A 363 5.38 24.38 -6.23
C ARG A 363 5.19 23.81 -7.62
N MET A 364 5.89 24.36 -8.61
CA MET A 364 5.83 23.88 -9.98
C MET A 364 7.21 23.70 -10.61
N PHE A 365 7.29 22.73 -11.52
CA PHE A 365 8.47 22.41 -12.32
C PHE A 365 8.10 22.47 -13.79
N VAL A 366 8.80 23.32 -14.54
CA VAL A 366 8.60 23.50 -15.99
C VAL A 366 9.67 22.71 -16.74
N PRO A 367 9.28 21.82 -17.68
CA PRO A 367 10.26 21.08 -18.46
C PRO A 367 11.10 21.98 -19.34
N ALA A 368 12.36 21.58 -19.51
CA ALA A 368 13.23 22.12 -20.54
C ALA A 368 12.88 21.53 -21.91
N GLY A 369 13.39 22.16 -22.96
CA GLY A 369 13.14 21.75 -24.34
C GLY A 369 11.91 22.42 -24.96
N THR A 370 11.46 21.89 -26.09
CA THR A 370 10.40 22.50 -26.90
C THR A 370 9.03 22.17 -26.32
N ARG A 371 8.37 23.17 -25.73
CA ARG A 371 6.99 23.07 -25.28
C ARG A 371 6.05 22.70 -26.44
N PRO A 372 5.11 21.75 -26.27
CA PRO A 372 4.10 21.47 -27.28
C PRO A 372 3.22 22.69 -27.58
N ALA A 373 2.68 22.77 -28.80
CA ALA A 373 1.83 23.87 -29.23
C ALA A 373 0.59 24.08 -28.34
N THR A 374 0.07 23.00 -27.74
CA THR A 374 -1.09 23.02 -26.82
C THR A 374 -0.72 23.33 -25.37
N GLY A 375 0.57 23.42 -25.01
CA GLY A 375 1.06 23.52 -23.64
C GLY A 375 1.70 22.23 -23.13
N TRP A 376 2.25 22.28 -21.92
CA TRP A 376 2.84 21.12 -21.26
C TRP A 376 1.76 20.21 -20.68
N PRO A 377 1.77 18.89 -20.98
CA PRO A 377 1.10 17.91 -20.15
C PRO A 377 1.58 18.06 -18.70
N THR A 378 0.67 18.09 -17.73
CA THR A 378 1.01 18.44 -16.35
C THR A 378 0.55 17.37 -15.37
N ILE A 379 1.46 16.94 -14.47
CA ILE A 379 1.18 16.02 -13.38
C ILE A 379 0.98 16.81 -12.08
N VAL A 380 -0.19 16.66 -11.48
CA VAL A 380 -0.45 17.14 -10.11
C VAL A 380 0.07 16.10 -9.12
N PHE A 381 0.99 16.50 -8.24
CA PHE A 381 1.65 15.61 -7.29
C PHE A 381 1.06 15.73 -5.87
N GLY A 382 0.75 14.59 -5.25
CA GLY A 382 0.31 14.47 -3.86
C GLY A 382 1.35 13.81 -2.96
N HIS A 383 1.74 14.47 -1.87
CA HIS A 383 2.79 14.02 -0.96
C HIS A 383 2.32 12.98 0.07
N GLY A 384 3.27 12.26 0.69
CA GLY A 384 3.01 11.31 1.78
C GLY A 384 2.84 11.95 3.16
N LEU A 385 2.51 11.15 4.17
CA LEU A 385 2.51 11.60 5.58
C LEU A 385 3.91 12.11 5.98
N GLY A 386 3.93 13.16 6.81
CA GLY A 386 5.17 13.80 7.28
C GLY A 386 5.90 14.64 6.22
N GLY A 387 5.46 14.60 4.96
CA GLY A 387 6.03 15.37 3.86
C GLY A 387 5.30 16.68 3.58
N GLY A 388 5.68 17.28 2.46
CA GLY A 388 5.05 18.45 1.86
C GLY A 388 5.18 18.41 0.34
N LYS A 389 4.71 19.45 -0.33
CA LYS A 389 4.83 19.66 -1.78
C LYS A 389 6.28 19.54 -2.27
N GLU A 390 7.26 19.80 -1.42
CA GLU A 390 8.69 19.63 -1.70
C GLU A 390 9.07 18.17 -2.02
N PHE A 391 8.26 17.18 -1.63
CA PHE A 391 8.49 15.78 -2.04
C PHE A 391 8.30 15.57 -3.55
N SER A 392 7.66 16.50 -4.26
CA SER A 392 7.60 16.47 -5.72
C SER A 392 8.99 16.46 -6.37
N TYR A 393 10.03 16.92 -5.65
CA TYR A 393 11.41 16.98 -6.15
C TYR A 393 11.95 15.60 -6.54
N PHE A 394 11.47 14.54 -5.87
CA PHE A 394 11.89 13.16 -6.15
C PHE A 394 11.48 12.66 -7.53
N VAL A 395 10.43 13.24 -8.12
CA VAL A 395 9.84 12.78 -9.39
C VAL A 395 9.84 13.86 -10.47
N ALA A 396 9.96 15.14 -10.08
CA ALA A 396 9.80 16.26 -11.00
C ALA A 396 10.83 16.28 -12.13
N THR A 397 12.10 15.99 -11.84
CA THR A 397 13.15 15.96 -12.88
C THR A 397 12.93 14.83 -13.88
N GLN A 398 12.51 13.64 -13.42
CA GLN A 398 12.23 12.50 -14.29
C GLN A 398 10.98 12.74 -15.14
N LEU A 399 9.93 13.34 -14.56
CA LEU A 399 8.74 13.75 -15.29
C LEU A 399 9.07 14.82 -16.35
N ALA A 400 9.90 15.80 -16.00
CA ALA A 400 10.34 16.84 -16.91
C ALA A 400 11.18 16.30 -18.07
N ALA A 401 12.04 15.30 -17.82
CA ALA A 401 12.78 14.58 -18.87
C ALA A 401 11.86 13.87 -19.88
N GLN A 402 10.62 13.56 -19.47
CA GLN A 402 9.58 12.98 -20.32
C GLN A 402 8.60 14.05 -20.86
N GLY A 403 8.90 15.33 -20.68
CA GLY A 403 8.08 16.45 -21.16
C GLY A 403 6.83 16.73 -20.33
N PHE A 404 6.77 16.28 -19.07
CA PHE A 404 5.67 16.58 -18.16
C PHE A 404 6.05 17.67 -17.16
N ALA A 405 5.25 18.73 -17.10
CA ALA A 405 5.32 19.68 -15.99
C ALA A 405 4.80 19.03 -14.70
N THR A 406 5.24 19.53 -13.55
CA THR A 406 4.76 19.06 -12.23
C THR A 406 4.20 20.22 -11.43
N ALA A 407 3.10 20.03 -10.69
CA ALA A 407 2.54 21.00 -9.76
C ALA A 407 2.13 20.31 -8.45
N ALA A 408 2.44 20.91 -7.30
CA ALA A 408 2.18 20.32 -5.99
C ALA A 408 1.76 21.38 -4.96
N ILE A 409 0.87 20.99 -4.05
CA ILE A 409 0.44 21.77 -2.88
C ILE A 409 0.61 20.96 -1.60
N ASP A 410 0.64 21.64 -0.47
CA ASP A 410 0.61 20.99 0.84
C ASP A 410 -0.81 20.57 1.20
N PHE A 411 -0.98 19.35 1.69
CA PHE A 411 -2.23 18.90 2.31
C PHE A 411 -2.46 19.60 3.64
N VAL A 412 -3.69 19.50 4.15
CA VAL A 412 -4.07 20.06 5.45
C VAL A 412 -3.05 19.67 6.51
N ALA A 413 -2.69 20.63 7.37
CA ALA A 413 -1.77 20.43 8.50
C ALA A 413 -0.35 19.94 8.12
N SER A 414 0.07 20.08 6.86
CA SER A 414 1.38 19.61 6.38
C SER A 414 2.28 20.76 5.90
N SER A 415 3.60 20.66 6.12
CA SER A 415 4.62 21.63 5.67
C SER A 415 4.19 23.11 5.85
N SER A 416 3.96 23.88 4.77
CA SER A 416 3.58 25.30 4.88
C SER A 416 2.20 25.53 5.52
N ARG A 417 1.41 24.46 5.71
CA ARG A 417 0.11 24.46 6.38
C ARG A 417 0.16 23.82 7.76
N ALA A 418 1.36 23.48 8.27
CA ALA A 418 1.52 22.86 9.57
C ALA A 418 1.17 23.83 10.71
N VAL A 419 0.40 23.34 11.68
CA VAL A 419 0.02 24.11 12.88
C VAL A 419 0.80 23.57 14.06
N ARG A 420 1.62 24.40 14.69
CA ARG A 420 2.44 23.99 15.83
C ARG A 420 1.56 23.76 17.06
N ILE A 421 1.81 22.68 17.79
CA ILE A 421 1.00 22.27 18.97
C ILE A 421 1.81 22.18 20.26
N SER A 422 3.13 22.40 20.20
CA SER A 422 4.00 22.39 21.36
C SER A 422 5.25 23.23 21.13
N ASP A 423 5.70 23.89 22.19
CA ASP A 423 7.00 24.57 22.30
C ASP A 423 7.90 23.96 23.39
N LYS A 424 7.49 22.82 23.96
CA LYS A 424 8.17 22.19 25.09
C LYS A 424 9.15 21.10 24.63
N GLY A 425 10.21 20.89 25.40
CA GLY A 425 11.18 19.82 25.18
C GLY A 425 11.81 19.86 23.79
N ALA A 426 11.76 18.74 23.06
CA ALA A 426 12.25 18.65 21.68
C ALA A 426 11.55 19.62 20.70
N CYS A 427 10.40 20.19 21.08
CA CYS A 427 9.68 21.18 20.29
C CYS A 427 10.07 22.63 20.57
N ALA A 428 11.07 22.88 21.42
CA ALA A 428 11.57 24.24 21.67
C ALA A 428 12.14 24.89 20.40
N GLY A 429 12.14 26.23 20.36
CA GLY A 429 12.65 27.01 19.22
C GLY A 429 11.71 27.01 18.00
N THR A 430 12.28 26.84 16.80
CA THR A 430 11.57 26.86 15.51
C THR A 430 11.71 25.51 14.79
N PRO A 431 11.05 24.45 15.29
CA PRO A 431 11.17 23.12 14.69
C PRO A 431 10.64 23.10 13.25
N SER A 432 11.26 22.29 12.40
CA SER A 432 10.72 22.02 11.05
C SER A 432 9.64 20.94 11.12
N PRO A 433 8.47 21.11 10.47
CA PRO A 433 7.44 20.08 10.42
C PRO A 433 7.92 18.73 9.85
N LEU A 434 8.91 18.76 8.96
CA LEU A 434 9.49 17.56 8.38
C LEU A 434 10.43 16.84 9.35
N ALA A 435 11.20 17.59 10.15
CA ALA A 435 12.19 17.03 11.07
C ALA A 435 11.57 16.58 12.40
N LEU A 436 10.57 17.32 12.88
CA LEU A 436 9.93 17.10 14.19
C LEU A 436 8.39 17.15 14.04
N PRO A 437 7.79 16.19 13.31
CA PRO A 437 6.35 16.19 13.03
C PRO A 437 5.48 16.09 14.30
N GLN A 438 6.01 15.53 15.40
CA GLN A 438 5.31 15.46 16.68
C GLN A 438 5.03 16.83 17.32
N CYS A 439 5.72 17.88 16.86
CA CYS A 439 5.50 19.25 17.32
C CYS A 439 4.34 19.95 16.60
N PHE A 440 3.70 19.28 15.63
CA PHE A 440 2.67 19.83 14.77
C PHE A 440 1.39 18.98 14.79
N ALA A 441 0.26 19.62 14.54
CA ALA A 441 -1.03 18.96 14.47
C ALA A 441 -1.03 17.95 13.32
N PRO A 442 -1.38 16.68 13.56
CA PRO A 442 -1.38 15.70 12.49
C PRO A 442 -2.63 15.85 11.61
N ILE A 443 -2.47 15.64 10.31
CA ILE A 443 -3.62 15.52 9.39
C ILE A 443 -4.55 14.37 9.79
N LEU A 444 -3.96 13.31 10.36
CA LEU A 444 -4.66 12.18 10.97
C LEU A 444 -4.64 12.32 12.50
N SER A 445 -5.73 12.84 13.05
CA SER A 445 -5.89 13.02 14.49
C SER A 445 -6.74 11.90 15.11
N THR A 446 -6.74 11.82 16.44
CA THR A 446 -7.66 10.97 17.22
C THR A 446 -9.12 11.40 17.05
N ASN A 447 -9.38 12.64 16.61
CA ASN A 447 -10.70 13.07 16.18
C ASN A 447 -10.94 12.59 14.74
N VAL A 448 -11.60 11.43 14.61
CA VAL A 448 -11.90 10.81 13.32
C VAL A 448 -12.74 11.69 12.39
N ALA A 449 -13.60 12.56 12.93
CA ALA A 449 -14.39 13.49 12.13
C ALA A 449 -13.50 14.60 11.55
N ALA A 450 -12.58 15.14 12.35
CA ALA A 450 -11.59 16.11 11.87
C ALA A 450 -10.65 15.45 10.84
N THR A 451 -10.21 14.21 11.07
CA THR A 451 -9.42 13.43 10.10
C THR A 451 -10.15 13.27 8.76
N ARG A 452 -11.42 12.86 8.77
CA ARG A 452 -12.26 12.79 7.56
C ARG A 452 -12.28 14.11 6.80
N ASP A 453 -12.52 15.21 7.52
CA ASP A 453 -12.70 16.53 6.92
C ASP A 453 -11.36 17.16 6.49
N ASN A 454 -10.26 16.85 7.15
CA ASN A 454 -8.89 17.19 6.72
C ASN A 454 -8.57 16.54 5.36
N LEU A 455 -8.92 15.26 5.20
CA LEU A 455 -8.74 14.55 3.93
C LEU A 455 -9.64 15.12 2.83
N ARG A 456 -10.92 15.38 3.13
CA ARG A 456 -11.87 15.98 2.17
C ARG A 456 -11.48 17.40 1.77
N GLN A 457 -11.04 18.22 2.70
CA GLN A 457 -10.52 19.55 2.39
C GLN A 457 -9.30 19.45 1.48
N SER A 458 -8.39 18.51 1.75
CA SER A 458 -7.22 18.28 0.87
C SER A 458 -7.62 17.82 -0.54
N VAL A 459 -8.71 17.05 -0.70
CA VAL A 459 -9.29 16.72 -2.03
C VAL A 459 -9.76 17.99 -2.74
N LEU A 460 -10.53 18.85 -2.05
CA LEU A 460 -11.03 20.11 -2.63
C LEU A 460 -9.89 21.06 -3.01
N ASP A 461 -8.84 21.10 -2.20
CA ASP A 461 -7.65 21.90 -2.45
C ASP A 461 -6.94 21.44 -3.72
N VAL A 462 -6.76 20.13 -3.90
CA VAL A 462 -6.17 19.55 -5.12
C VAL A 462 -7.05 19.80 -6.34
N GLN A 463 -8.37 19.65 -6.22
CA GLN A 463 -9.29 19.97 -7.31
C GLN A 463 -9.22 21.44 -7.69
N THR A 464 -9.12 22.33 -6.70
CA THR A 464 -8.94 23.76 -6.95
C THR A 464 -7.62 24.03 -7.69
N LEU A 465 -6.53 23.35 -7.33
CA LEU A 465 -5.28 23.41 -8.08
C LEU A 465 -5.46 22.93 -9.53
N VAL A 466 -6.11 21.79 -9.75
CA VAL A 466 -6.38 21.25 -11.10
C VAL A 466 -7.16 22.25 -11.95
N GLN A 467 -8.22 22.86 -11.40
CA GLN A 467 -9.00 23.86 -12.14
C GLN A 467 -8.17 25.13 -12.41
N SER A 468 -7.36 25.56 -11.45
CA SER A 468 -6.51 26.76 -11.60
C SER A 468 -5.44 26.54 -12.66
N LEU A 469 -4.85 25.35 -12.75
CA LEU A 469 -3.87 25.00 -13.79
C LEU A 469 -4.46 25.06 -15.20
N LYS A 470 -5.76 24.81 -15.39
CA LYS A 470 -6.40 24.93 -16.71
C LYS A 470 -6.48 26.38 -17.20
N ALA A 471 -6.43 27.36 -16.30
CA ALA A 471 -6.39 28.77 -16.66
C ALA A 471 -4.99 29.19 -17.17
N CYS A 472 -3.94 28.41 -16.87
CA CYS A 472 -2.57 28.65 -17.30
C CYS A 472 -2.38 28.24 -18.77
N THR A 473 -2.97 28.96 -19.71
CA THR A 473 -2.95 28.60 -21.13
C THR A 473 -1.68 29.07 -21.83
N VAL A 474 -1.52 28.70 -23.10
CA VAL A 474 -0.44 29.23 -23.96
C VAL A 474 -0.48 30.75 -24.10
N ALA A 475 -1.69 31.33 -24.18
CA ALA A 475 -1.89 32.76 -24.29
C ALA A 475 -1.74 33.50 -22.95
N ALA A 476 -1.91 32.78 -21.83
CA ALA A 476 -1.82 33.32 -20.48
C ALA A 476 -1.08 32.34 -19.55
N PRO A 477 0.24 32.19 -19.68
CA PRO A 477 1.02 31.26 -18.86
C PRO A 477 1.13 31.74 -17.41
N CYS A 478 1.08 30.81 -16.47
CA CYS A 478 1.28 31.10 -15.04
C CYS A 478 2.77 31.13 -14.71
N GLY A 479 3.37 32.32 -14.65
CA GLY A 479 4.79 32.50 -14.34
C GLY A 479 5.73 31.79 -15.33
N GLY A 480 5.28 31.59 -16.58
CA GLY A 480 6.01 30.85 -17.61
C GLY A 480 5.52 29.42 -17.85
N LEU A 481 4.70 28.84 -16.96
CA LEU A 481 4.07 27.55 -17.18
C LEU A 481 2.79 27.71 -18.03
N ALA A 482 2.81 27.20 -19.26
CA ALA A 482 1.62 26.99 -20.08
C ALA A 482 1.24 25.50 -20.06
N VAL A 483 0.02 25.20 -19.60
CA VAL A 483 -0.54 23.87 -19.38
C VAL A 483 -1.43 23.48 -20.57
N ASP A 484 -1.30 22.24 -21.02
CA ASP A 484 -2.30 21.61 -21.87
C ASP A 484 -3.48 21.15 -21.00
N SER A 485 -4.56 21.93 -20.99
CA SER A 485 -5.73 21.69 -20.13
C SER A 485 -6.46 20.38 -20.44
N ALA A 486 -6.21 19.78 -21.60
CA ALA A 486 -6.73 18.46 -21.96
C ALA A 486 -5.87 17.31 -21.42
N LYS A 487 -4.64 17.59 -20.95
CA LYS A 487 -3.64 16.59 -20.51
C LYS A 487 -3.12 16.89 -19.10
N ILE A 488 -4.03 16.84 -18.13
CA ILE A 488 -3.68 16.89 -16.70
C ILE A 488 -3.77 15.48 -16.12
N GLY A 489 -2.69 15.02 -15.48
CA GLY A 489 -2.61 13.75 -14.76
C GLY A 489 -2.40 13.95 -13.26
N TYR A 490 -2.53 12.88 -12.48
CA TYR A 490 -2.28 12.87 -11.05
C TYR A 490 -1.24 11.81 -10.66
N MET A 491 -0.33 12.14 -9.75
CA MET A 491 0.56 11.17 -9.12
C MET A 491 0.59 11.39 -7.61
N GLY A 492 0.33 10.34 -6.84
CA GLY A 492 0.35 10.43 -5.38
C GLY A 492 1.14 9.29 -4.76
N ILE A 493 1.85 9.58 -3.66
CA ILE A 493 2.54 8.57 -2.85
C ILE A 493 1.91 8.47 -1.46
N SER A 494 1.64 7.26 -0.98
CA SER A 494 1.11 7.00 0.36
C SER A 494 -0.20 7.79 0.60
N LEU A 495 -0.21 8.73 1.55
CA LEU A 495 -1.30 9.70 1.78
C LEU A 495 -1.80 10.36 0.48
N GLY A 496 -0.89 10.78 -0.40
CA GLY A 496 -1.22 11.34 -1.69
C GLY A 496 -1.87 10.32 -2.62
N GLY A 497 -1.51 9.05 -2.54
CA GLY A 497 -2.21 7.99 -3.25
C GLY A 497 -3.67 7.83 -2.76
N ILE A 498 -3.92 8.04 -1.48
CA ILE A 498 -5.26 7.91 -0.89
C ILE A 498 -6.13 9.10 -1.26
N ILE A 499 -5.67 10.31 -0.96
CA ILE A 499 -6.37 11.54 -1.34
C ILE A 499 -6.59 11.52 -2.86
N GLY A 500 -5.55 11.11 -3.61
CA GLY A 500 -5.57 10.91 -5.04
C GLY A 500 -6.68 9.99 -5.55
N ALA A 501 -6.99 8.89 -4.86
CA ALA A 501 -8.08 8.01 -5.24
C ALA A 501 -9.43 8.75 -5.27
N THR A 502 -9.67 9.62 -4.28
CA THR A 502 -10.91 10.42 -4.24
C THR A 502 -10.88 11.56 -5.25
N VAL A 503 -9.73 12.24 -5.41
CA VAL A 503 -9.54 13.30 -6.40
C VAL A 503 -9.86 12.79 -7.80
N VAL A 504 -9.24 11.67 -8.22
CA VAL A 504 -9.41 11.10 -9.57
C VAL A 504 -10.82 10.56 -9.77
N ALA A 505 -11.45 9.99 -8.73
CA ALA A 505 -12.83 9.51 -8.83
C ALA A 505 -13.87 10.64 -8.94
N SER A 506 -13.58 11.82 -8.40
CA SER A 506 -14.52 12.96 -8.36
C SER A 506 -14.20 14.07 -9.35
N ASP A 507 -13.03 14.06 -10.00
CA ASP A 507 -12.65 14.99 -11.05
C ASP A 507 -12.36 14.26 -12.39
N PRO A 508 -13.33 14.18 -13.32
CA PRO A 508 -13.19 13.48 -14.60
C PRO A 508 -12.23 14.18 -15.59
N THR A 509 -11.70 15.34 -15.21
CA THR A 509 -10.76 16.08 -16.07
C THR A 509 -9.34 15.55 -15.96
N ILE A 510 -9.03 14.77 -14.93
CA ILE A 510 -7.76 14.06 -14.78
C ILE A 510 -7.75 12.86 -15.73
N LYS A 511 -6.75 12.79 -16.62
CA LYS A 511 -6.71 11.82 -17.73
C LYS A 511 -5.91 10.56 -17.44
N ALA A 512 -5.01 10.62 -16.46
CA ALA A 512 -4.21 9.49 -16.04
C ALA A 512 -3.85 9.65 -14.57
N SER A 513 -3.70 8.54 -13.85
CA SER A 513 -3.31 8.57 -12.44
C SER A 513 -2.32 7.47 -12.07
N VAL A 514 -1.32 7.83 -11.28
CA VAL A 514 -0.44 6.88 -10.58
C VAL A 514 -0.68 7.02 -9.09
N LEU A 515 -1.36 6.04 -8.50
CA LEU A 515 -1.59 5.96 -7.06
C LEU A 515 -0.57 4.98 -6.48
N ASN A 516 0.56 5.51 -6.02
CA ASN A 516 1.65 4.72 -5.47
C ASN A 516 1.43 4.47 -3.98
N VAL A 517 1.43 3.19 -3.59
CA VAL A 517 1.19 2.72 -2.21
C VAL A 517 0.01 3.41 -1.48
N PRO A 518 -1.19 3.55 -2.08
CA PRO A 518 -2.30 4.34 -1.54
C PRO A 518 -3.04 3.64 -0.38
N ALA A 519 -2.32 2.92 0.49
CA ALA A 519 -2.85 2.10 1.60
C ALA A 519 -4.23 1.46 1.29
N PRO A 520 -4.29 0.20 0.82
CA PRO A 520 -5.52 -0.42 0.29
C PRO A 520 -6.71 -0.55 1.27
N ALA A 521 -6.60 -0.05 2.51
CA ALA A 521 -7.60 -0.16 3.56
C ALA A 521 -8.44 1.12 3.81
N TRP A 522 -8.09 2.31 3.31
CA TRP A 522 -8.80 3.52 3.78
C TRP A 522 -10.24 3.68 3.28
N SER A 523 -10.61 3.14 2.12
CA SER A 523 -12.01 3.05 1.68
C SER A 523 -12.83 2.00 2.43
N THR A 524 -12.14 1.11 3.15
CA THR A 524 -12.65 -0.08 3.84
C THR A 524 -12.85 0.18 5.33
N SER A 525 -11.91 0.89 5.96
CA SER A 525 -11.93 1.23 7.39
C SER A 525 -13.15 2.04 7.83
N TRP A 526 -13.83 2.75 6.92
CA TRP A 526 -15.07 3.49 7.23
C TRP A 526 -16.35 2.66 7.09
N ARG A 527 -16.28 1.41 6.58
CA ARG A 527 -17.45 0.52 6.43
C ARG A 527 -17.65 -0.43 7.60
N THR A 528 -16.63 -0.67 8.42
CA THR A 528 -16.74 -1.41 9.68
C THR A 528 -17.35 -0.50 10.76
N ARG A 529 -18.68 -0.38 10.76
CA ARG A 529 -19.42 0.38 11.79
C ARG A 529 -19.14 -0.19 13.19
N THR A 530 -18.63 0.65 14.09
CA THR A 530 -18.96 0.56 15.51
C THR A 530 -20.49 0.78 15.64
N PRO A 531 -21.25 -0.09 16.31
CA PRO A 531 -22.65 0.20 16.58
C PRO A 531 -22.72 1.36 17.56
N TRP A 532 -23.19 2.50 17.09
CA TRP A 532 -23.73 3.54 17.96
C TRP A 532 -24.90 2.92 18.74
N ARG A 533 -24.65 2.45 19.97
CA ARG A 533 -25.73 2.26 20.93
C ARG A 533 -26.21 3.65 21.31
N SER A 534 -27.38 4.03 20.84
CA SER A 534 -28.15 5.11 21.45
C SER A 534 -28.40 4.73 22.91
N ALA A 535 -27.72 5.41 23.83
CA ALA A 535 -28.16 5.42 25.21
C ALA A 535 -29.52 6.13 25.22
N ALA A 536 -30.59 5.39 25.50
CA ALA A 536 -31.87 5.98 25.84
C ALA A 536 -31.68 6.85 27.09
N PRO A 537 -32.31 8.03 27.17
CA PRO A 537 -32.24 8.85 28.38
C PRO A 537 -32.88 8.09 29.56
N PRO A 538 -32.36 8.24 30.79
CA PRO A 538 -32.99 7.68 31.97
C PRO A 538 -34.38 8.29 32.12
N SER A 539 -35.40 7.45 32.29
CA SER A 539 -36.74 7.87 32.67
C SER A 539 -36.66 8.56 34.03
N THR A 540 -37.11 9.81 34.07
CA THR A 540 -37.40 10.53 35.31
C THR A 540 -38.49 9.81 36.09
N ALA A 541 -38.21 9.45 37.34
CA ALA A 541 -39.18 9.43 38.42
C ALA A 541 -38.77 10.52 39.42
#